data_AF-A0A0L9VTH5-F1
#
_entry.id   AF-A0A0L9VTH5-F1
#
_cell.length_a   1.000
_cell.length_b   1.000
_cell.length_c   1.000
_cell.angle_alpha   90.00
_cell.angle_beta   90.00
_cell.angle_gamma   90.00
#
_symmetry.space_group_name_H-M   'P 1'
#
loop_
_entity.id
_entity.type
_entity.pdbx_description
1 polymer ?
#
loop_
_entity_poly.entity_id
_entity_poly.type
_entity_poly.pdbx_seq_one_letter_code
_entity_poly.pdbx_strand_id
1 'polypeptide(L)' 'IKSRDLLSSSPSSTTNRDASSGTETKDGVFTVAVALAKDDALHFQSGKFAECVEVLNQLLQKK' A
#
# COMPACT_ATOMS: atom_id res chain seq x y z
N ILE A 1 33.23 19.01 -37.47
CA ILE A 1 33.61 17.57 -37.63
C ILE A 1 32.59 16.74 -36.86
N LYS A 2 32.22 15.62 -37.46
CA LYS A 2 31.02 14.80 -37.29
C LYS A 2 31.23 13.73 -36.22
N SER A 3 30.22 13.46 -35.40
CA SER A 3 30.01 12.11 -34.85
C SER A 3 28.55 11.71 -35.06
N ARG A 4 28.34 10.83 -36.05
CA ARG A 4 27.17 9.96 -36.14
C ARG A 4 27.45 8.80 -35.21
N ASP A 5 26.47 8.34 -34.45
CA ASP A 5 26.12 6.92 -34.46
C ASP A 5 24.61 6.80 -34.19
N LEU A 6 23.95 6.27 -35.21
CA LEU A 6 22.60 5.74 -35.17
C LEU A 6 22.66 4.32 -34.61
N LEU A 7 21.50 3.82 -34.16
CA LEU A 7 21.15 2.48 -33.67
C LEU A 7 21.09 2.31 -32.15
N SER A 8 19.87 2.20 -31.63
CA SER A 8 19.37 0.94 -31.05
C SER A 8 17.91 1.19 -30.63
N SER A 9 16.95 0.96 -31.53
CA SER A 9 16.10 -0.23 -31.53
C SER A 9 15.26 -0.38 -30.26
N SER A 10 13.97 -0.05 -30.40
CA SER A 10 12.92 -0.30 -29.41
C SER A 10 12.81 -1.79 -29.08
N PRO A 11 12.64 -2.17 -27.80
CA PRO A 11 11.89 -3.36 -27.46
C PRO A 11 10.42 -2.95 -27.21
N SER A 12 9.53 -3.46 -28.05
CA SER A 12 8.12 -3.61 -27.71
C SER A 12 8.02 -4.57 -26.53
N SER A 13 7.87 -4.03 -25.31
CA SER A 13 7.44 -4.84 -24.18
C SER A 13 5.92 -4.81 -24.14
N THR A 14 5.33 -5.92 -24.57
CA THR A 14 3.94 -6.30 -24.33
C THR A 14 3.62 -6.04 -22.87
N THR A 15 2.77 -5.05 -22.60
CA THR A 15 2.13 -4.91 -21.29
C THR A 15 1.17 -6.07 -21.14
N ASN A 16 1.68 -7.16 -20.57
CA ASN A 16 0.88 -8.21 -19.94
C ASN A 16 0.02 -7.53 -18.87
N ARG A 17 -1.19 -7.09 -19.25
CA ARG A 17 -2.25 -6.74 -18.29
C ARG A 17 -3.10 -7.98 -18.07
N ASP A 18 -2.44 -9.02 -17.60
CA ASP A 18 -3.13 -10.09 -16.92
C ASP A 18 -2.57 -10.18 -15.50
N ALA A 19 -3.47 -10.46 -14.57
CA ALA A 19 -3.27 -10.54 -13.13
C ALA A 19 -3.11 -9.20 -12.39
N SER A 20 -4.25 -8.59 -12.05
CA SER A 20 -4.42 -8.17 -10.65
C SER A 20 -5.88 -8.23 -10.21
N SER A 21 -6.50 -9.40 -10.36
CA SER A 21 -7.81 -9.71 -9.74
C SER A 21 -7.64 -10.40 -8.37
N GLY A 22 -6.45 -10.34 -7.77
CA GLY A 22 -6.12 -11.09 -6.54
C GLY A 22 -5.45 -10.28 -5.42
N THR A 23 -5.21 -8.97 -5.62
CA THR A 23 -4.54 -8.11 -4.62
C THR A 23 -5.50 -7.18 -3.88
N GLU A 24 -6.67 -6.90 -4.44
CA GLU A 24 -7.62 -5.90 -3.92
C GLU A 24 -8.11 -6.19 -2.49
N THR A 25 -8.26 -7.47 -2.12
CA THR A 25 -8.73 -7.86 -0.79
C THR A 25 -7.64 -7.71 0.28
N LYS A 26 -6.38 -8.00 -0.06
CA LYS A 26 -5.22 -7.76 0.82
C LYS A 26 -4.90 -6.27 0.93
N ASP A 27 -4.98 -5.54 -0.18
CA ASP A 27 -4.78 -4.10 -0.20
C ASP A 27 -5.87 -3.36 0.59
N GLY A 28 -7.11 -3.86 0.57
CA GLY A 28 -8.21 -3.35 1.39
C GLY A 28 -7.98 -3.56 2.89
N VAL A 29 -7.61 -4.76 3.32
CA VAL A 29 -7.28 -5.04 4.74
C VAL A 29 -6.07 -4.24 5.19
N PHE A 30 -5.03 -4.13 4.35
CA PHE A 30 -3.86 -3.29 4.62
C PHE A 30 -4.23 -1.80 4.75
N THR A 31 -5.07 -1.28 3.85
CA THR A 31 -5.55 0.10 3.91
C THR A 31 -6.34 0.37 5.20
N VAL A 32 -7.20 -0.56 5.61
CA VAL A 32 -7.94 -0.44 6.88
C VAL A 32 -7.00 -0.51 8.08
N ALA A 33 -5.99 -1.39 8.05
CA ALA A 33 -4.99 -1.47 9.12
C ALA A 33 -4.16 -0.18 9.24
N VAL A 34 -3.77 0.43 8.12
CA VAL A 34 -3.06 1.71 8.10
C VAL A 34 -3.93 2.85 8.65
N ALA A 35 -5.22 2.88 8.29
CA ALA A 35 -6.16 3.86 8.81
C ALA A 35 -6.32 3.73 10.34
N LEU A 36 -6.45 2.51 10.85
CA LEU A 36 -6.54 2.24 12.28
C LEU A 36 -5.24 2.59 13.01
N ALA A 37 -4.06 2.26 12.46
CA ALA A 37 -2.78 2.63 13.08
C ALA A 37 -2.61 4.16 13.19
N LYS A 38 -3.10 4.92 12.22
CA LYS A 38 -3.12 6.39 12.28
C LYS A 38 -4.04 6.90 13.39
N ASP A 39 -5.21 6.28 13.54
CA ASP A 39 -6.18 6.63 14.58
C ASP A 39 -5.65 6.30 15.98
N ASP A 40 -5.00 5.16 16.16
CA ASP A 40 -4.32 4.77 17.40
C ASP A 40 -3.26 5.80 17.82
N ALA A 41 -2.46 6.29 16.87
CA ALA A 41 -1.45 7.32 17.14
C ALA A 41 -2.06 8.64 17.63
N LEU A 42 -3.24 9.03 17.13
CA LEU A 42 -3.95 10.23 17.59
C LEU A 42 -4.50 10.06 19.00
N HIS A 43 -5.03 8.87 19.32
CA HIS A 43 -5.49 8.52 20.67
C HIS A 43 -4.33 8.52 21.66
N PHE A 44 -3.19 7.92 21.29
CA PHE A 44 -2.00 7.87 22.13
C PHE A 44 -1.47 9.27 22.46
N GLN A 45 -1.37 10.15 21.46
CA GLN A 45 -0.95 11.54 21.66
C GLN A 45 -1.92 12.34 22.54
N SER A 46 -3.20 11.96 22.54
CA SER A 46 -4.24 12.58 23.36
C SER A 46 -4.32 12.00 24.79
N GLY A 47 -3.51 10.98 25.12
CA GLY A 47 -3.58 10.27 26.40
C GLY A 47 -4.80 9.35 26.56
N LYS A 48 -5.47 9.04 25.44
CA LYS A 48 -6.71 8.26 25.36
C LYS A 48 -6.42 6.78 25.20
N PHE A 49 -5.91 6.16 26.28
CA PHE A 49 -5.41 4.79 26.22
C PHE A 49 -6.51 3.74 26.07
N ALA A 50 -7.74 4.01 26.50
CA ALA A 50 -8.85 3.06 26.33
C ALA A 50 -9.20 2.90 24.85
N GLU A 51 -9.20 4.01 24.12
CA GLU A 51 -9.46 4.08 22.70
C GLU A 51 -8.32 3.44 21.88
N CYS A 52 -7.06 3.56 22.31
CA CYS A 52 -5.95 2.81 21.72
C CYS A 52 -6.16 1.30 21.78
N VAL A 53 -6.59 0.79 22.95
CA VAL A 53 -6.84 -0.65 23.14
C VAL A 53 -7.99 -1.12 22.24
N GLU A 54 -9.01 -0.30 22.04
CA GLU A 54 -10.11 -0.61 21.13
C GLU A 54 -9.65 -0.70 19.67
N VAL A 55 -8.82 0.23 19.20
CA VAL A 55 -8.25 0.22 17.85
C VAL A 55 -7.33 -0.99 17.63
N LEU A 56 -6.51 -1.34 18.63
CA LEU A 56 -5.67 -2.54 18.59
C LEU A 56 -6.51 -3.83 18.51
N ASN A 57 -7.63 -3.89 19.24
CA ASN A 57 -8.55 -5.02 19.16
C ASN A 57 -9.20 -5.14 17.77
N GLN A 58 -9.53 -4.02 17.13
CA GLN A 58 -10.03 -4.02 15.75
C GLN A 58 -8.99 -4.52 14.74
N LEU A 59 -7.70 -4.23 14.95
CA LEU A 59 -6.60 -4.76 14.14
C LEU A 59 -6.44 -6.28 14.31
N LEU A 60 -6.55 -6.78 15.54
CA LEU A 60 -6.42 -8.22 15.84
C LEU A 60 -7.57 -9.05 15.25
N GLN A 61 -8.76 -8.48 15.15
CA GLN A 61 -9.93 -9.18 14.60
C GLN A 61 -9.97 -9.23 13.07
N LYS A 62 -9.18 -8.41 12.37
CA LYS A 62 -9.12 -8.38 10.89
C LYS A 62 -8.10 -9.38 10.30
N LYS A 63 -7.88 -10.52 10.97
CA LYS A 63 -7.00 -11.60 10.51
C LYS A 63 -7.63 -12.44 9.40
#